data_AF-A0A1X7SSM9-F1
#
_entry.id   AF-A0A1X7SSM9-F1
#
_cell.length_a   1.000
_cell.length_b   1.000
_cell.length_c   1.000
_cell.angle_alpha   90.00
_cell.angle_beta   90.00
_cell.angle_gamma   90.00
#
_symmetry.space_group_name_H-M   'P 1'
#
loop_
_entity.id
_entity.type
_entity.pdbx_description
1 polymer ?
#
loop_
_entity_poly.entity_id
_entity_poly.type
_entity_poly.pdbx_seq_one_letter_code
_entity_poly.pdbx_strand_id
1 'polypeptide(L)'
;MQSNKVKRIWTIWEKGEGILLLHMFNCIASGEAFCREAAMIDAIGRDKLCNEVRGHYHGQMSTWSSSQQRLFGVYLLHKAYLSYKIDTPQPIYPSDL
;
A
#
# COMPACT_ATOMS: atom_id res chain seq x y z
N MET A 1 19.41 -11.62 10.77
CA MET A 1 18.58 -10.69 11.57
C MET A 1 17.25 -10.49 10.85
N GLN A 2 16.11 -10.56 11.54
CA GLN A 2 14.80 -10.25 10.94
C GLN A 2 14.67 -8.74 10.68
N SER A 3 14.01 -8.35 9.58
CA SER A 3 13.77 -6.94 9.25
C SER A 3 12.80 -6.27 10.22
N ASN A 4 12.88 -4.94 10.36
CA ASN A 4 11.98 -4.18 11.22
C ASN A 4 10.51 -4.35 10.81
N LYS A 5 10.24 -4.40 9.51
CA LYS A 5 8.93 -4.75 8.95
C LYS A 5 8.40 -6.09 9.49
N VAL A 6 9.20 -7.16 9.44
CA VAL A 6 8.78 -8.49 9.92
C VAL A 6 8.52 -8.49 11.43
N LYS A 7 9.37 -7.82 12.21
CA LYS A 7 9.14 -7.68 13.66
C LYS A 7 7.84 -6.94 13.96
N ARG A 8 7.55 -5.86 13.23
CA ARG A 8 6.32 -5.08 13.38
C ARG A 8 5.08 -5.90 13.04
N ILE A 9 5.16 -6.73 11.99
CA ILE A 9 4.11 -7.69 11.64
C ILE A 9 3.85 -8.66 12.81
N TRP A 10 4.91 -9.24 13.39
CA TRP A 10 4.77 -10.10 14.56
C TRP A 10 4.11 -9.40 15.74
N THR A 11 4.53 -8.17 16.06
CA THR A 11 3.94 -7.39 17.15
C THR A 11 2.45 -7.07 16.94
N ILE A 12 1.98 -6.95 15.69
CA ILE A 12 0.56 -6.77 15.39
C ILE A 12 -0.18 -8.08 15.69
N TRP A 13 0.33 -9.20 15.20
CA TRP A 13 -0.27 -10.52 15.45
C TRP A 13 -0.27 -10.92 16.93
N GLU A 14 0.78 -10.62 17.68
CA GLU A 14 0.85 -10.88 19.14
C GLU A 14 -0.23 -10.12 19.93
N LYS A 15 -0.75 -9.01 19.40
CA LYS A 15 -1.86 -8.25 20.00
C LYS A 15 -3.24 -8.82 19.64
N GLY A 16 -3.29 -9.90 18.84
CA GLY A 16 -4.54 -10.46 18.32
C GLY A 16 -5.12 -9.63 17.17
N GLU A 17 -4.37 -8.68 16.61
CA GLU A 17 -4.77 -7.92 15.43
C GLU A 17 -4.24 -8.61 14.17
N GLY A 18 -5.04 -8.66 13.12
CA GLY A 18 -4.59 -9.17 11.82
C GLY A 18 -4.13 -8.05 10.89
N ILE A 19 -3.44 -8.42 9.82
CA ILE A 19 -2.87 -7.47 8.86
C ILE A 19 -3.75 -7.45 7.61
N LEU A 20 -4.17 -6.27 7.16
CA LEU A 20 -4.91 -6.16 5.90
C LEU A 20 -3.96 -6.26 4.70
N LEU A 21 -4.21 -7.25 3.84
CA LEU A 21 -3.53 -7.39 2.57
C LEU A 21 -4.40 -6.83 1.43
N LEU A 22 -3.90 -5.79 0.76
CA LEU A 22 -4.64 -5.11 -0.30
C LEU A 22 -4.41 -5.79 -1.67
N HIS A 23 -5.27 -6.73 -2.06
CA HIS A 23 -5.16 -7.49 -3.32
C HIS A 23 -5.63 -6.77 -4.60
N MET A 24 -5.59 -5.45 -4.60
CA MET A 24 -6.21 -4.67 -5.67
C MET A 24 -5.45 -4.71 -7.01
N PHE A 25 -4.12 -4.91 -6.95
CA PHE A 25 -3.25 -4.86 -8.13
C PHE A 25 -2.47 -6.16 -8.28
N ASN A 26 -3.03 -7.08 -9.06
CA ASN A 26 -2.37 -8.34 -9.40
C ASN A 26 -1.60 -8.22 -10.72
N CYS A 27 -0.56 -9.04 -10.88
CA CYS A 27 0.22 -9.18 -12.11
C CYS A 27 0.86 -7.88 -12.62
N ILE A 28 1.27 -6.97 -11.72
CA ILE A 28 2.01 -5.76 -12.08
C ILE A 28 3.49 -5.90 -11.74
N ALA A 29 4.36 -5.21 -12.49
CA ALA A 29 5.78 -5.19 -12.22
C ALA A 29 6.09 -4.51 -10.88
N SER A 30 7.13 -4.96 -10.18
CA SER A 30 7.49 -4.43 -8.85
C SER A 30 7.71 -2.93 -8.84
N GLY A 31 8.36 -2.38 -9.88
CA GLY A 31 8.59 -0.92 -10.00
C GLY A 31 7.28 -0.13 -10.12
N GLU A 32 6.29 -0.67 -10.83
CA GLU A 32 4.97 -0.05 -10.93
C GLU A 32 4.20 -0.16 -9.61
N ALA A 33 4.31 -1.30 -8.92
CA ALA A 33 3.70 -1.49 -7.60
C ALA A 33 4.20 -0.44 -6.59
N PHE A 34 5.51 -0.17 -6.57
CA PHE A 34 6.10 0.87 -5.71
C PHE A 34 5.60 2.27 -6.05
N CYS A 35 5.46 2.60 -7.34
CA CYS A 35 4.93 3.91 -7.74
C CYS A 35 3.46 4.09 -7.34
N ARG A 36 2.65 3.03 -7.48
CA ARG A 36 1.22 3.04 -7.10
C ARG A 36 1.06 3.20 -5.58
N GLU A 37 1.85 2.48 -4.79
CA GLU A 37 1.87 2.62 -3.33
C GLU A 37 2.25 4.05 -2.92
N ALA A 38 3.33 4.60 -3.50
CA ALA A 38 3.75 5.98 -3.26
C ALA A 38 2.64 6.99 -3.58
N ALA A 39 1.99 6.83 -4.74
CA ALA A 39 0.89 7.69 -5.17
C ALA A 39 -0.29 7.66 -4.20
N MET A 40 -0.71 6.46 -3.77
CA MET A 40 -1.80 6.30 -2.80
C MET A 40 -1.47 6.92 -1.44
N ILE A 41 -0.24 6.73 -0.95
CA ILE A 41 0.23 7.35 0.30
C ILE A 41 0.25 8.88 0.20
N ASP A 42 0.84 9.42 -0.87
CA ASP A 42 0.91 10.87 -1.12
C ASP A 42 -0.48 11.50 -1.27
N ALA A 43 -1.48 10.73 -1.75
CA ALA A 43 -2.87 11.14 -1.85
C ALA A 43 -3.61 11.13 -0.50
N ILE A 44 -3.35 10.17 0.38
CA ILE A 44 -3.93 10.14 1.74
C ILE A 44 -3.35 11.27 2.59
N GLY A 45 -2.05 11.57 2.44
CA GLY A 45 -1.41 12.72 3.09
C GLY A 45 -1.35 12.64 4.62
N ARG A 46 -1.29 11.43 5.20
CA ARG A 46 -1.15 11.24 6.66
C ARG A 46 0.29 10.93 7.03
N ASP A 47 0.87 11.70 7.94
CA ASP A 47 2.26 11.53 8.42
C ASP A 47 2.54 10.13 9.01
N LYS A 48 1.51 9.49 9.57
CA LYS A 48 1.60 8.16 10.19
C LYS A 48 1.34 7.00 9.22
N LEU A 49 0.99 7.30 7.96
CA LEU A 49 0.83 6.31 6.89
C LEU A 49 1.94 6.52 5.88
N CYS A 50 3.13 6.05 6.22
CA CYS A 50 4.30 6.11 5.36
C CYS A 50 4.98 4.75 5.31
N ASN A 51 5.64 4.49 4.19
CA ASN A 51 6.57 3.38 4.08
C ASN A 51 7.76 3.61 5.00
N GLU A 52 8.37 2.52 5.50
CA GLU A 52 9.66 2.61 6.21
C GLU A 52 10.72 3.30 5.36
N VAL A 53 10.66 3.11 4.05
CA VAL A 53 11.41 3.85 3.04
C VAL A 53 10.43 4.53 2.10
N ARG A 54 10.47 5.87 2.03
CA ARG A 54 9.58 6.64 1.16
C ARG A 54 9.68 6.12 -0.29
N GLY A 55 8.53 5.79 -0.87
CA GLY A 55 8.46 5.29 -2.25
C GLY A 55 9.00 6.33 -3.24
N HIS A 56 9.74 5.85 -4.23
CA HIS A 56 10.24 6.69 -5.33
C HIS A 56 9.42 6.41 -6.58
N TYR A 57 9.15 7.46 -7.35
CA TYR A 57 8.51 7.31 -8.65
C TYR A 57 9.55 6.91 -9.70
N HIS A 58 9.21 5.94 -10.53
CA HIS A 58 10.09 5.38 -11.56
C HIS A 58 9.44 5.49 -12.95
N GLY A 59 10.27 5.39 -13.99
CA GLY A 59 9.83 5.38 -15.39
C GLY A 59 9.05 6.64 -15.75
N GLN A 60 7.93 6.48 -16.46
CA GLN A 60 7.12 7.62 -16.89
C GLN A 60 6.51 8.40 -15.72
N MET A 61 6.22 7.76 -14.58
CA MET A 61 5.61 8.45 -13.43
C MET A 61 6.59 9.41 -12.74
N SER A 62 7.91 9.25 -12.94
CA SER A 62 8.91 10.18 -12.40
C SER A 62 8.95 11.51 -13.14
N THR A 63 8.38 11.61 -14.35
CA THR A 63 8.29 12.86 -15.10
C THR A 63 7.02 13.66 -14.79
N TRP A 64 6.10 13.08 -14.02
CA TRP A 64 4.86 13.73 -13.62
C TRP A 64 5.11 14.76 -12.51
N SER A 65 4.32 15.82 -12.53
CA SER A 65 4.25 16.76 -11.41
C SER A 65 3.67 16.07 -10.16
N SER A 66 4.00 16.59 -8.98
CA SER A 66 3.46 16.07 -7.71
C SER A 66 1.93 16.08 -7.67
N SER A 67 1.29 17.06 -8.33
CA SER A 67 -0.17 17.12 -8.46
C SER A 67 -0.73 15.97 -9.29
N GLN A 68 -0.08 15.61 -10.40
CA GLN A 68 -0.48 14.46 -11.22
C GLN A 68 -0.28 13.14 -10.50
N GLN A 69 0.84 12.96 -9.80
CA GLN A 69 1.11 11.78 -8.98
C GLN A 69 0.05 11.61 -7.89
N ARG A 70 -0.30 12.69 -7.19
CA ARG A 70 -1.36 12.69 -6.17
C ARG A 70 -2.73 12.38 -6.76
N LEU A 71 -3.09 12.99 -7.89
CA LEU A 71 -4.35 12.72 -8.57
C LEU A 71 -4.47 11.24 -8.98
N PHE A 72 -3.38 10.66 -9.46
CA PHE A 72 -3.32 9.23 -9.75
C PHE A 72 -3.54 8.39 -8.48
N GLY A 73 -2.92 8.77 -7.36
CA GLY A 73 -3.16 8.14 -6.06
C GLY A 73 -4.64 8.18 -5.63
N VAL A 74 -5.31 9.33 -5.79
CA VAL A 74 -6.75 9.47 -5.52
C VAL A 74 -7.57 8.53 -6.39
N TYR A 75 -7.25 8.44 -7.68
CA TYR A 75 -7.92 7.52 -8.60
C TYR A 75 -7.75 6.06 -8.16
N LEU A 76 -6.55 5.65 -7.75
CA LEU A 76 -6.29 4.30 -7.26
C LEU A 76 -7.08 4.00 -5.98
N LEU A 77 -7.12 4.94 -5.03
CA LEU A 77 -7.92 4.80 -3.81
C LEU A 77 -9.42 4.68 -4.09
N HIS A 78 -9.93 5.48 -5.02
CA HIS A 78 -11.33 5.39 -5.44
C HIS A 78 -11.64 4.01 -6.03
N LYS A 79 -10.76 3.50 -6.90
CA LYS A 79 -10.91 2.15 -7.45
C LYS A 79 -10.81 1.07 -6.35
N ALA A 80 -9.94 1.27 -5.34
CA ALA A 80 -9.83 0.36 -4.19
C ALA A 80 -11.14 0.30 -3.40
N TYR A 81 -11.71 1.48 -3.12
CA TYR A 81 -12.99 1.62 -2.44
C TYR A 81 -14.11 0.89 -3.17
N LEU A 82 -14.21 1.04 -4.50
CA LEU A 82 -15.21 0.34 -5.29
C LEU A 82 -15.05 -1.18 -5.24
N SER A 83 -13.81 -1.69 -5.28
CA SER A 83 -13.53 -3.12 -5.15
C SER A 83 -13.92 -3.64 -3.76
N TYR A 84 -13.52 -2.94 -2.69
CA TYR A 84 -13.78 -3.39 -1.32
C TYR A 84 -15.22 -3.22 -0.85
N LYS A 85 -16.01 -2.41 -1.55
CA LYS A 85 -17.45 -2.36 -1.36
C LYS A 85 -18.14 -3.68 -1.76
N ILE A 86 -17.54 -4.42 -2.70
CA ILE A 86 -18.06 -5.70 -3.18
C ILE A 86 -17.47 -6.85 -2.34
N ASP A 87 -16.15 -6.80 -2.09
CA ASP A 87 -15.42 -7.84 -1.37
C ASP A 87 -14.62 -7.23 -0.23
N THR A 88 -15.12 -7.37 1.00
CA THR A 88 -14.49 -6.74 2.17
C THR A 88 -13.19 -7.46 2.51
N PRO A 89 -12.04 -6.74 2.54
CA PRO A 89 -10.75 -7.37 2.78
C PRO A 89 -10.70 -7.97 4.18
N GLN A 90 -10.37 -9.25 4.26
CA GLN A 90 -10.17 -9.94 5.53
C GLN A 90 -8.71 -9.77 5.97
N PRO A 91 -8.48 -9.49 7.26
CA PRO A 91 -7.12 -9.44 7.78
C PRO A 91 -6.52 -10.86 7.85
N ILE A 92 -5.22 -10.95 7.57
CA ILE A 92 -4.47 -12.20 7.65
C ILE A 92 -3.77 -12.34 9.01
N TYR A 93 -3.74 -13.57 9.49
CA TYR A 93 -3.13 -14.02 10.73
C TYR A 93 -2.01 -15.03 10.44
N PRO A 94 -1.15 -15.36 11.42
CA PRO A 94 -0.11 -16.37 11.23
C PRO A 94 -0.64 -17.73 10.79
N SER A 95 -1.89 -18.07 11.13
CA SER A 95 -2.55 -19.33 10.74
C SER A 95 -2.93 -19.41 9.26
N ASP A 96 -2.93 -18.27 8.56
CA ASP A 96 -3.34 -18.18 7.16
C ASP A 96 -2.15 -18.30 6.18
N LEU A 97 -0.92 -18.42 6.70
CA LEU A 97 0.35 -18.51 5.98
C LEU A 97 0.91 -19.93 6.01
#